data_AF-A0A0Q3GKW7-F1
#
_entry.id   AF-A0A0Q3GKW7-F1
#
_cell.length_a   1.000
_cell.length_b   1.000
_cell.length_c   1.000
_cell.angle_alpha   90.00
_cell.angle_beta   90.00
_cell.angle_gamma   90.00
#
_symmetry.space_group_name_H-M   'P 1'
#
loop_
_entity.id
_entity.type
_entity.pdbx_description
1 polymer ?
#
loop_
_entity_poly.entity_id
_entity_poly.type
_entity_poly.pdbx_seq_one_letter_code
_entity_poly.pdbx_strand_id
1 'polypeptide(L)'
;MASTTPSPAGTAVQPSSLPLFEGDAFLGEVEVVAPENYHPFPSWTEIRVTGRSPPSQTCPPVAVLQMISPESMMICKLRPKQQPRSALHALHSACLNQRMTAVVDVARGKEELHLVAMKSCKNATPCGFWCWSVPRGLYAANLRMLDGRRLAVVLDLDETLVASNNMSTFEHRMDKLKGWLLECNVNDASNMKAISDELCRTSNDMDLLVDFADKGAIVIDNQEVISRGEEVRLRAPAGHIKGIRPVIRDVPSRNNVVLTCINPQVPETSVFVNIRPGWDDLRTYLSGIEHLFEVYVCTMGGIDYAHEVWRLLDPEAGLISPEEISQRIISAKSDSKKSLQRVFQESLCHPIMAVVIDDRSEVWDDKDKQRVIEIRAYNPSACPEDKAVNGLSVLENLRRALSDLHENFFREFDENLIKKGDVEVMYENEALDLLYPPSNMFHYSPWKKGNNIAQPSDAPAPEDTSGAQVKRGA
;
A
#
# COMPACT_ATOMS: atom_id res chain seq x y z
N MET A 1 42.64 -41.40 -43.60
CA MET A 1 41.94 -41.97 -42.42
C MET A 1 41.42 -40.83 -41.56
N ALA A 2 40.10 -40.82 -41.36
CA ALA A 2 39.28 -40.14 -40.36
C ALA A 2 39.36 -38.60 -40.21
N SER A 3 38.44 -37.94 -40.92
CA SER A 3 37.80 -36.70 -40.48
C SER A 3 36.85 -36.98 -39.31
N THR A 4 37.03 -36.32 -38.17
CA THR A 4 36.04 -36.32 -37.08
C THR A 4 35.19 -35.06 -37.16
N THR A 5 33.97 -35.23 -37.65
CA THR A 5 32.85 -34.29 -37.48
C THR A 5 32.43 -34.23 -36.01
N PRO A 6 32.07 -33.05 -35.47
CA PRO A 6 31.34 -32.99 -34.21
C PRO A 6 29.89 -33.41 -34.48
N SER A 7 29.41 -34.38 -33.69
CA SER A 7 28.02 -34.82 -33.65
C SER A 7 27.16 -33.70 -33.06
N PRO A 8 25.98 -33.37 -33.63
CA PRO A 8 25.07 -32.43 -32.99
C PRO A 8 24.38 -33.13 -31.82
N ALA A 9 24.68 -32.71 -30.59
CA ALA A 9 23.87 -33.02 -29.42
C ALA A 9 22.56 -32.24 -29.50
N GLY A 10 21.65 -32.71 -30.35
CA GLY A 10 20.25 -32.32 -30.35
C GLY A 10 19.44 -33.35 -29.57
N THR A 11 19.41 -33.24 -28.24
CA THR A 11 18.33 -33.83 -27.46
C THR A 11 17.18 -32.85 -27.44
N ALA A 12 16.33 -32.92 -28.46
CA ALA A 12 14.98 -32.40 -28.36
C ALA A 12 14.30 -33.09 -27.17
N VAL A 13 14.04 -32.35 -26.10
CA VAL A 13 13.25 -32.82 -24.95
C VAL A 13 11.87 -33.17 -25.49
N GLN A 14 11.50 -34.45 -25.47
CA GLN A 14 10.15 -34.85 -25.86
C GLN A 14 9.12 -34.19 -24.94
N PRO A 15 7.96 -33.75 -25.45
CA PRO A 15 6.90 -33.22 -24.61
C PRO A 15 6.46 -34.28 -23.61
N SER A 16 6.67 -34.03 -22.32
CA SER A 16 6.18 -34.88 -21.25
C SER A 16 4.65 -34.77 -21.22
N SER A 17 3.98 -35.88 -21.51
CA SER A 17 2.54 -36.00 -21.28
C SER A 17 2.33 -36.27 -19.80
N LEU A 18 1.48 -35.47 -19.15
CA LEU A 18 1.16 -35.62 -17.73
C LEU A 18 -0.32 -35.92 -17.53
N PRO A 19 -0.68 -36.81 -16.58
CA PRO A 19 -2.05 -36.96 -16.14
C PRO A 19 -2.50 -35.73 -15.32
N LEU A 20 -3.70 -35.25 -15.58
CA LEU A 20 -4.33 -34.14 -14.86
C LEU A 20 -5.50 -34.65 -14.02
N PHE A 21 -5.53 -34.26 -12.75
CA PHE A 21 -6.56 -34.61 -11.77
C PHE A 21 -7.23 -33.37 -11.17
N GLU A 22 -8.48 -33.52 -10.72
CA GLU A 22 -9.15 -32.60 -9.78
C GLU A 22 -9.46 -33.39 -8.51
N GLY A 23 -8.80 -33.06 -7.40
CA GLY A 23 -8.74 -33.95 -6.25
C GLY A 23 -8.17 -35.31 -6.68
N ASP A 24 -8.91 -36.40 -6.47
CA ASP A 24 -8.55 -37.76 -6.90
C ASP A 24 -9.17 -38.16 -8.26
N ALA A 25 -10.00 -37.31 -8.85
CA ALA A 25 -10.67 -37.62 -10.11
C ALA A 25 -9.74 -37.36 -11.30
N PHE A 26 -9.44 -38.40 -12.08
CA PHE A 26 -8.67 -38.27 -13.31
C PHE A 26 -9.49 -37.55 -14.39
N LEU A 27 -8.95 -36.44 -14.91
CA LEU A 27 -9.62 -35.63 -15.92
C LEU A 27 -9.16 -35.93 -17.34
N GLY A 28 -7.88 -36.30 -17.51
CA GLY A 28 -7.29 -36.68 -18.80
C GLY A 28 -5.77 -36.47 -18.88
N GLU A 29 -5.18 -36.81 -20.02
CA GLU A 29 -3.76 -36.53 -20.31
C GLU A 29 -3.60 -35.17 -21.02
N VAL A 30 -2.63 -34.39 -20.54
CA VAL A 30 -2.21 -33.12 -21.16
C VAL A 30 -0.75 -33.20 -21.60
N GLU A 31 -0.49 -32.67 -22.79
CA GLU A 31 0.84 -32.36 -23.28
C GLU A 31 1.26 -31.01 -22.72
N VAL A 32 2.46 -30.97 -22.16
CA VAL A 32 3.04 -29.78 -21.58
C VAL A 32 3.94 -29.12 -22.62
N VAL A 33 3.66 -27.85 -22.95
CA VAL A 33 4.42 -27.06 -23.92
C VAL A 33 5.14 -25.94 -23.18
N ALA A 34 6.47 -25.96 -23.24
CA ALA A 34 7.33 -24.92 -22.69
C ALA A 34 7.38 -23.69 -23.61
N PRO A 35 7.50 -22.47 -23.07
CA PRO A 35 7.94 -21.31 -23.85
C PRO A 35 9.38 -21.52 -24.35
N GLU A 36 9.73 -21.00 -25.52
CA GLU A 36 11.01 -21.27 -26.23
C GLU A 36 12.31 -20.87 -25.50
N ASN A 37 12.27 -20.29 -24.29
CA ASN A 37 13.46 -19.78 -23.58
C ASN A 37 13.52 -20.09 -22.06
N TYR A 38 12.75 -21.06 -21.54
CA TYR A 38 12.73 -21.37 -20.10
C TYR A 38 13.41 -22.70 -19.73
N HIS A 39 14.20 -22.66 -18.65
CA HIS A 39 14.88 -23.80 -18.01
C HIS A 39 13.87 -24.77 -17.33
N PRO A 40 14.29 -26.01 -16.97
CA PRO A 40 13.41 -27.18 -17.05
C PRO A 40 12.23 -27.05 -16.10
N PHE A 41 11.11 -27.59 -16.57
CA PHE A 41 9.93 -27.81 -15.75
C PHE A 41 10.29 -28.39 -14.40
N PRO A 42 9.52 -28.08 -13.34
CA PRO A 42 9.56 -28.90 -12.16
C PRO A 42 9.34 -30.36 -12.60
N SER A 43 9.99 -31.32 -11.93
CA SER A 43 9.86 -32.74 -12.23
C SER A 43 8.47 -33.26 -11.85
N TRP A 44 7.43 -32.74 -12.48
CA TRP A 44 6.05 -33.10 -12.30
C TRP A 44 5.82 -34.47 -12.92
N THR A 45 5.25 -35.36 -12.13
CA THR A 45 4.75 -36.65 -12.58
C THR A 45 3.25 -36.58 -12.89
N GLU A 46 2.56 -35.59 -12.35
CA GLU A 46 1.13 -35.33 -12.51
C GLU A 46 0.81 -33.85 -12.23
N ILE A 47 -0.36 -33.39 -12.67
CA ILE A 47 -0.93 -32.09 -12.32
C ILE A 47 -2.19 -32.34 -11.51
N ARG A 48 -2.28 -31.81 -10.30
CA ARG A 48 -3.42 -32.03 -9.40
C ARG A 48 -4.05 -30.72 -8.97
N VAL A 49 -5.21 -30.42 -9.53
CA VAL A 49 -6.02 -29.26 -9.16
C VAL A 49 -6.52 -29.47 -7.73
N THR A 50 -6.08 -28.59 -6.83
CA THR A 50 -6.44 -28.58 -5.40
C THR A 50 -7.61 -27.65 -5.12
N GLY A 51 -7.88 -26.69 -6.00
CA GLY A 51 -8.96 -25.74 -5.83
C GLY A 51 -9.23 -24.92 -7.07
N ARG A 52 -10.00 -23.85 -6.86
CA ARG A 52 -10.48 -22.96 -7.91
C ARG A 52 -10.40 -21.53 -7.39
N SER A 53 -9.96 -20.60 -8.24
CA SER A 53 -9.95 -19.18 -7.85
C SER A 53 -11.38 -18.65 -7.74
N PRO A 54 -11.60 -17.52 -7.03
CA PRO A 54 -12.87 -16.83 -7.08
C PRO A 54 -13.27 -16.53 -8.54
N PRO A 55 -14.57 -16.64 -8.88
CA PRO A 55 -15.07 -16.23 -10.19
C PRO A 55 -15.08 -14.71 -10.31
N SER A 56 -14.93 -14.23 -11.53
CA SER A 56 -14.95 -12.79 -11.83
C SER A 56 -16.14 -12.43 -12.72
N GLN A 57 -16.73 -11.26 -12.48
CA GLN A 57 -17.77 -10.70 -13.34
C GLN A 57 -17.18 -9.83 -14.46
N THR A 58 -16.02 -9.22 -14.22
CA THR A 58 -15.49 -8.13 -15.06
C THR A 58 -14.10 -8.43 -15.60
N CYS A 59 -13.23 -9.08 -14.83
CA CYS A 59 -11.84 -9.30 -15.18
C CYS A 59 -11.57 -10.73 -15.69
N PRO A 60 -11.12 -10.90 -16.94
CA PRO A 60 -10.57 -12.17 -17.41
C PRO A 60 -9.33 -12.56 -16.57
N PRO A 61 -9.15 -13.84 -16.20
CA PRO A 61 -7.98 -14.25 -15.41
C PRO A 61 -6.63 -13.89 -16.02
N VAL A 62 -6.55 -13.91 -17.36
CA VAL A 62 -5.33 -13.53 -18.09
C VAL A 62 -4.95 -12.07 -17.84
N ALA A 63 -5.93 -11.16 -17.83
CA ALA A 63 -5.70 -9.73 -17.58
C ALA A 63 -5.21 -9.49 -16.14
N VAL A 64 -5.77 -10.21 -15.16
CA VAL A 64 -5.33 -10.14 -13.75
C VAL A 64 -3.88 -10.61 -13.64
N LEU A 65 -3.53 -11.73 -14.25
CA LEU A 65 -2.17 -12.29 -14.20
C LEU A 65 -1.15 -11.43 -14.94
N GLN A 66 -1.50 -10.85 -16.09
CA GLN A 66 -0.66 -9.86 -16.78
C GLN A 66 -0.39 -8.64 -15.91
N MET A 67 -1.36 -8.23 -15.09
CA MET A 67 -1.20 -7.11 -14.16
C MET A 67 -0.21 -7.43 -13.04
N ILE A 68 -0.37 -8.56 -12.37
CA ILE A 68 0.36 -8.88 -11.12
C ILE A 68 1.64 -9.68 -11.33
N SER A 69 1.91 -10.11 -12.56
CA SER A 69 3.03 -10.98 -12.91
C SER A 69 3.75 -10.52 -14.19
N PRO A 70 4.14 -9.23 -14.32
CA PRO A 70 4.80 -8.77 -15.54
C PRO A 70 6.18 -9.41 -15.71
N GLU A 71 6.92 -9.65 -14.63
CA GLU A 71 8.27 -10.24 -14.70
C GLU A 71 8.27 -11.77 -14.55
N SER A 72 7.20 -12.35 -14.01
CA SER A 72 7.02 -13.81 -13.88
C SER A 72 6.16 -14.30 -15.05
N MET A 73 6.85 -14.71 -16.10
CA MET A 73 6.22 -15.11 -17.37
C MET A 73 5.44 -16.41 -17.19
N MET A 74 4.36 -16.56 -17.94
CA MET A 74 3.63 -17.82 -18.14
C MET A 74 4.62 -19.00 -18.23
N ILE A 75 4.52 -19.95 -17.31
CA ILE A 75 5.52 -21.01 -17.17
C ILE A 75 5.31 -22.12 -18.22
N CYS A 76 4.07 -22.33 -18.65
CA CYS A 76 3.73 -23.34 -19.65
C CYS A 76 2.35 -23.19 -20.26
N LYS A 77 2.15 -23.91 -21.37
CA LYS A 77 0.83 -24.19 -21.94
C LYS A 77 0.51 -25.67 -21.78
N LEU A 78 -0.75 -25.98 -21.50
CA LEU A 78 -1.25 -27.35 -21.43
C LEU A 78 -2.19 -27.59 -22.60
N ARG A 79 -1.93 -28.63 -23.38
CA ARG A 79 -2.77 -29.07 -24.50
C ARG A 79 -3.33 -30.46 -24.22
N PRO A 80 -4.65 -30.68 -24.28
CA PRO A 80 -5.20 -32.03 -24.16
C PRO A 80 -4.75 -32.93 -25.30
N LYS A 81 -4.40 -34.16 -24.97
CA LYS A 81 -3.93 -35.16 -25.95
C LYS A 81 -5.08 -35.84 -26.71
N GLN A 82 -6.32 -35.73 -26.20
CA GLN A 82 -7.53 -36.37 -26.73
C GLN A 82 -8.68 -35.34 -26.90
N GLN A 83 -9.41 -35.38 -28.03
CA GLN A 83 -10.58 -34.51 -28.33
C GLN A 83 -11.90 -35.04 -27.70
N PRO A 84 -13.03 -34.31 -27.80
CA PRO A 84 -13.54 -33.26 -26.91
C PRO A 84 -14.56 -33.77 -25.87
N ARG A 85 -14.70 -35.09 -25.68
CA ARG A 85 -15.69 -35.69 -24.74
C ARG A 85 -15.12 -36.00 -23.34
N SER A 86 -14.09 -35.26 -22.92
CA SER A 86 -13.36 -35.53 -21.67
C SER A 86 -13.74 -34.56 -20.55
N ALA A 87 -13.52 -34.96 -19.30
CA ALA A 87 -13.73 -34.12 -18.12
C ALA A 87 -12.83 -32.86 -18.12
N LEU A 88 -11.70 -32.89 -18.85
CA LEU A 88 -10.89 -31.70 -19.15
C LEU A 88 -11.67 -30.58 -19.86
N HIS A 89 -12.56 -30.93 -20.80
CA HIS A 89 -13.36 -29.92 -21.51
C HIS A 89 -14.39 -29.29 -20.57
N ALA A 90 -14.94 -30.07 -19.63
CA ALA A 90 -15.84 -29.55 -18.60
C ALA A 90 -15.10 -28.59 -17.65
N LEU A 91 -13.88 -28.94 -17.21
CA LEU A 91 -13.02 -28.06 -16.42
C LEU A 91 -12.74 -26.75 -17.17
N HIS A 92 -12.30 -26.84 -18.43
CA HIS A 92 -11.99 -25.70 -19.28
C HIS A 92 -13.19 -24.78 -19.47
N SER A 93 -14.34 -25.36 -19.85
CA SER A 93 -15.58 -24.60 -20.07
C SER A 93 -16.06 -23.91 -18.80
N ALA A 94 -15.98 -24.59 -17.64
CA ALA A 94 -16.31 -23.98 -16.36
C ALA A 94 -15.42 -22.78 -16.05
N CYS A 95 -14.09 -22.93 -16.22
CA CYS A 95 -13.13 -21.87 -15.99
C CYS A 95 -13.36 -20.67 -16.92
N LEU A 96 -13.62 -20.91 -18.20
CA LEU A 96 -13.85 -19.85 -19.19
C LEU A 96 -15.17 -19.11 -18.92
N ASN A 97 -16.25 -19.84 -18.66
CA ASN A 97 -17.59 -19.25 -18.48
C ASN A 97 -17.72 -18.47 -17.18
N GLN A 98 -17.03 -18.90 -16.12
CA GLN A 98 -17.07 -18.24 -14.80
C GLN A 98 -15.89 -17.28 -14.58
N ARG A 99 -15.02 -17.09 -15.59
CA ARG A 99 -13.80 -16.26 -15.52
C ARG A 99 -12.97 -16.56 -14.28
N MET A 100 -12.66 -17.84 -14.12
CA MET A 100 -11.91 -18.38 -12.99
C MET A 100 -10.77 -19.26 -13.49
N THR A 101 -9.90 -19.66 -12.58
CA THR A 101 -8.77 -20.54 -12.86
C THR A 101 -8.90 -21.83 -12.05
N ALA A 102 -8.35 -22.91 -12.59
CA ALA A 102 -8.08 -24.10 -11.78
C ALA A 102 -6.74 -23.89 -11.07
N VAL A 103 -6.69 -24.15 -9.77
CA VAL A 103 -5.53 -23.83 -8.92
C VAL A 103 -4.84 -25.12 -8.50
N VAL A 104 -3.52 -25.13 -8.60
CA VAL A 104 -2.65 -26.22 -8.13
C VAL A 104 -1.69 -25.63 -7.10
N ASP A 105 -1.68 -26.18 -5.89
CA ASP A 105 -0.74 -25.76 -4.85
C ASP A 105 0.66 -26.30 -5.13
N VAL A 106 1.65 -25.40 -5.19
CA VAL A 106 3.05 -25.77 -5.46
C VAL A 106 3.97 -25.20 -4.37
N ALA A 107 5.26 -25.57 -4.43
CA ALA A 107 6.29 -25.07 -3.51
C ALA A 107 5.95 -25.20 -2.02
N ARG A 108 5.35 -26.34 -1.61
CA ARG A 108 4.88 -26.61 -0.24
C ARG A 108 3.83 -25.60 0.24
N GLY A 109 2.96 -25.14 -0.67
CA GLY A 109 1.86 -24.22 -0.36
C GLY A 109 2.25 -22.75 -0.27
N LYS A 110 3.43 -22.37 -0.79
CA LYS A 110 3.87 -20.96 -0.85
C LYS A 110 3.45 -20.26 -2.14
N GLU A 111 3.24 -21.03 -3.20
CA GLU A 111 2.85 -20.54 -4.52
C GLU A 111 1.61 -21.29 -5.01
N GLU A 112 0.84 -20.60 -5.84
CA GLU A 112 -0.33 -21.12 -6.54
C GLU A 112 -0.05 -21.10 -8.03
N LEU A 113 -0.24 -22.25 -8.67
CA LEU A 113 -0.21 -22.39 -10.10
C LEU A 113 -1.65 -22.25 -10.63
N HIS A 114 -1.89 -21.22 -11.42
CA HIS A 114 -3.18 -20.92 -12.02
C HIS A 114 -3.25 -21.43 -13.46
N LEU A 115 -4.14 -22.39 -13.71
CA LEU A 115 -4.48 -22.89 -15.04
C LEU A 115 -5.61 -22.02 -15.61
N VAL A 116 -5.25 -21.14 -16.52
CA VAL A 116 -6.14 -20.20 -17.19
C VAL A 116 -6.68 -20.83 -18.47
N ALA A 117 -7.99 -21.02 -18.55
CA ALA A 117 -8.64 -21.53 -19.76
C ALA A 117 -8.58 -20.48 -20.88
N MET A 118 -7.94 -20.83 -22.00
CA MET A 118 -7.77 -19.93 -23.14
C MET A 118 -8.69 -20.29 -24.31
N LYS A 119 -9.14 -19.28 -25.05
CA LYS A 119 -9.79 -19.46 -26.37
C LYS A 119 -8.73 -19.82 -27.42
N SER A 120 -9.13 -20.51 -28.48
CA SER A 120 -8.23 -20.90 -29.57
C SER A 120 -8.73 -20.30 -30.88
N CYS A 121 -7.81 -19.79 -31.70
CA CYS A 121 -8.12 -19.31 -33.05
C CYS A 121 -8.04 -20.45 -34.10
N LYS A 122 -7.42 -21.58 -33.75
CA LYS A 122 -7.23 -22.73 -34.66
C LYS A 122 -8.25 -23.85 -34.46
N ASN A 123 -8.84 -23.97 -33.27
CA ASN A 123 -9.74 -25.05 -32.92
C ASN A 123 -11.11 -24.53 -32.50
N ALA A 124 -12.17 -25.09 -33.08
CA ALA A 124 -13.55 -24.74 -32.76
C ALA A 124 -13.96 -25.12 -31.33
N THR A 125 -13.30 -26.13 -30.73
CA THR A 125 -13.49 -26.52 -29.33
C THR A 125 -12.21 -26.23 -28.54
N PRO A 126 -12.13 -25.08 -27.84
CA PRO A 126 -10.96 -24.76 -27.05
C PRO A 126 -10.86 -25.70 -25.84
N CYS A 127 -9.65 -26.14 -25.54
CA CYS A 127 -9.37 -26.98 -24.36
C CYS A 127 -7.95 -26.77 -23.80
N GLY A 128 -7.26 -25.72 -24.25
CA GLY A 128 -5.90 -25.39 -23.81
C GLY A 128 -5.89 -24.47 -22.60
N PHE A 129 -4.89 -24.66 -21.74
CA PHE A 129 -4.64 -23.79 -20.59
C PHE A 129 -3.30 -23.10 -20.71
N TRP A 130 -3.22 -21.87 -20.25
CA TRP A 130 -1.96 -21.20 -19.93
C TRP A 130 -1.75 -21.24 -18.42
N CYS A 131 -0.51 -21.44 -17.99
CA CYS A 131 -0.19 -21.62 -16.58
C CYS A 131 0.72 -20.52 -16.06
N TRP A 132 0.33 -19.90 -14.94
CA TRP A 132 1.13 -18.92 -14.21
C TRP A 132 1.39 -19.37 -12.79
N SER A 133 2.62 -19.19 -12.31
CA SER A 133 2.93 -19.32 -10.89
C SER A 133 2.90 -17.93 -10.25
N VAL A 134 2.16 -17.77 -9.16
CA VAL A 134 2.17 -16.55 -8.34
C VAL A 134 2.21 -16.92 -6.86
N PRO A 135 2.70 -16.02 -5.98
CA PRO A 135 2.61 -16.22 -4.54
C PRO A 135 1.18 -16.52 -4.11
N ARG A 136 1.03 -17.44 -3.16
CA ARG A 136 -0.28 -17.87 -2.66
C ARG A 136 -1.12 -16.65 -2.22
N GLY A 137 -2.38 -16.62 -2.65
CA GLY A 137 -3.35 -15.57 -2.31
C GLY A 137 -3.24 -14.32 -3.17
N LEU A 138 -2.14 -14.11 -3.89
CA LEU A 138 -1.92 -12.88 -4.67
C LEU A 138 -2.98 -12.73 -5.76
N TYR A 139 -3.27 -13.78 -6.53
CA TYR A 139 -4.30 -13.70 -7.57
C TYR A 139 -5.66 -13.30 -6.99
N ALA A 140 -6.10 -13.96 -5.91
CA ALA A 140 -7.42 -13.71 -5.32
C ALA A 140 -7.53 -12.30 -4.73
N ALA A 141 -6.49 -11.82 -4.04
CA ALA A 141 -6.48 -10.48 -3.47
C ALA A 141 -6.53 -9.40 -4.56
N ASN A 142 -5.74 -9.56 -5.61
CA ASN A 142 -5.68 -8.58 -6.70
C ASN A 142 -6.90 -8.66 -7.63
N LEU A 143 -7.52 -9.84 -7.80
CA LEU A 143 -8.81 -9.96 -8.48
C LEU A 143 -9.89 -9.15 -7.75
N ARG A 144 -9.96 -9.24 -6.41
CA ARG A 144 -10.91 -8.43 -5.62
C ARG A 144 -10.70 -6.93 -5.82
N MET A 145 -9.44 -6.49 -5.88
CA MET A 145 -9.10 -5.09 -6.15
C MET A 145 -9.59 -4.68 -7.54
N LEU A 146 -9.26 -5.45 -8.58
CA LEU A 146 -9.61 -5.10 -9.96
C LEU A 146 -11.12 -5.15 -10.23
N ASP A 147 -11.81 -6.20 -9.78
CA ASP A 147 -13.26 -6.34 -9.94
C ASP A 147 -14.02 -5.26 -9.15
N GLY A 148 -13.53 -4.92 -7.96
CA GLY A 148 -14.08 -3.83 -7.15
C GLY A 148 -13.67 -2.44 -7.62
N ARG A 149 -12.86 -2.34 -8.69
CA ARG A 149 -12.21 -1.12 -9.15
C ARG A 149 -11.54 -0.33 -8.02
N ARG A 150 -10.73 -1.01 -7.21
CA ARG A 150 -10.00 -0.46 -6.07
C ARG A 150 -8.51 -0.44 -6.31
N LEU A 151 -7.85 0.59 -5.76
CA LEU A 151 -6.38 0.66 -5.64
C LEU A 151 -5.97 0.66 -4.17
N ALA A 152 -4.71 0.37 -3.87
CA ALA A 152 -4.18 0.55 -2.54
C ALA A 152 -3.64 1.99 -2.39
N VAL A 153 -3.98 2.66 -1.29
CA VAL A 153 -3.31 3.90 -0.87
C VAL A 153 -2.54 3.63 0.40
N VAL A 154 -1.23 3.89 0.37
CA VAL A 154 -0.35 3.75 1.52
C VAL A 154 -0.03 5.14 2.05
N LEU A 155 -0.40 5.39 3.30
CA LEU A 155 -0.26 6.69 3.94
C LEU A 155 0.90 6.64 4.95
N ASP A 156 1.81 7.60 4.84
CA ASP A 156 2.65 7.97 5.97
C ASP A 156 1.88 8.82 6.99
N LEU A 157 2.39 8.92 8.22
CA LEU A 157 1.74 9.64 9.33
C LEU A 157 2.41 10.97 9.65
N ASP A 158 3.61 10.93 10.25
CA ASP A 158 4.32 12.11 10.73
C ASP A 158 4.82 12.97 9.58
N GLU A 159 4.62 14.29 9.67
CA GLU A 159 4.95 15.26 8.61
C GLU A 159 4.15 15.05 7.31
N THR A 160 3.37 13.96 7.18
CA THR A 160 2.47 13.71 6.06
C THR A 160 1.01 14.06 6.39
N LEU A 161 0.42 13.41 7.40
CA LEU A 161 -0.98 13.59 7.83
C LEU A 161 -1.11 14.26 9.19
N VAL A 162 -0.08 14.16 10.03
CA VAL A 162 -0.05 14.77 11.36
C VAL A 162 1.31 15.38 11.64
N ALA A 163 1.35 16.32 12.59
CA ALA A 163 2.57 16.75 13.22
C ALA A 163 2.41 16.54 14.73
N SER A 164 3.11 15.53 15.25
CA SER A 164 3.04 15.14 16.65
C SER A 164 4.24 15.64 17.46
N ASN A 165 4.00 15.99 18.72
CA ASN A 165 5.05 16.34 19.67
C ASN A 165 4.78 15.67 21.02
N ASN A 166 5.78 15.00 21.57
CA ASN A 166 5.85 14.64 22.99
C ASN A 166 6.68 15.68 23.77
N MET A 167 6.82 15.49 25.08
CA MET A 167 7.58 16.41 25.94
C MET A 167 9.02 16.62 25.44
N SER A 168 9.73 15.53 25.13
CA SER A 168 11.13 15.60 24.67
C SER A 168 11.29 16.31 23.33
N THR A 169 10.35 16.12 22.40
CA THR A 169 10.38 16.84 21.11
C THR A 169 10.08 18.33 21.28
N PHE A 170 9.22 18.71 22.23
CA PHE A 170 8.99 20.12 22.56
C PHE A 170 10.23 20.76 23.20
N GLU A 171 10.84 20.10 24.18
CA GLU A 171 12.07 20.57 24.82
C GLU A 171 13.18 20.82 23.78
N HIS A 172 13.42 19.84 22.91
CA HIS A 172 14.42 19.96 21.85
C HIS A 172 14.10 21.12 20.87
N ARG A 173 12.83 21.28 20.49
CA ARG A 173 12.38 22.39 19.65
C ARG A 173 12.59 23.73 20.33
N MET A 174 12.27 23.86 21.61
CA MET A 174 12.49 25.07 22.39
C MET A 174 13.96 25.45 22.46
N ASP A 175 14.84 24.49 22.70
CA ASP A 175 16.28 24.74 22.78
C ASP A 175 16.86 25.18 21.43
N LYS A 176 16.39 24.57 20.33
CA LYS A 176 16.73 25.01 18.97
C LYS A 176 16.30 26.46 18.71
N LEU A 177 15.06 26.81 19.05
CA LEU A 177 14.52 28.16 18.87
C LEU A 177 15.27 29.21 19.72
N LYS A 178 15.62 28.87 20.97
CA LYS A 178 16.45 29.73 21.85
C LYS A 178 17.84 29.92 21.25
N GLY A 179 18.46 28.85 20.73
CA GLY A 179 19.75 28.91 20.05
C GLY A 179 19.71 29.86 18.85
N TRP A 180 18.72 29.70 17.97
CA TRP A 180 18.53 30.60 16.83
C TRP A 180 18.29 32.05 17.25
N LEU A 181 17.54 32.29 18.32
CA LEU A 181 17.33 33.64 18.84
C LEU A 181 18.64 34.29 19.33
N LEU A 182 19.54 33.50 19.93
CA LEU A 182 20.87 33.97 20.36
C LEU A 182 21.81 34.25 19.18
N GLU A 183 21.70 33.49 18.10
CA GLU A 183 22.52 33.63 16.89
C GLU A 183 21.98 34.67 15.90
N CYS A 184 20.74 35.12 16.09
CA CYS A 184 20.10 36.08 15.19
C CYS A 184 20.80 37.43 15.16
N ASN A 185 20.93 37.98 13.95
CA ASN A 185 21.44 39.33 13.76
C ASN A 185 20.44 40.34 14.35
N VAL A 186 20.89 41.14 15.31
CA VAL A 186 20.08 42.15 16.03
C VAL A 186 19.42 43.17 15.06
N ASN A 187 19.96 43.33 13.85
CA ASN A 187 19.40 44.21 12.84
C ASN A 187 18.24 43.59 12.03
N ASP A 188 17.98 42.28 12.16
CA ASP A 188 16.85 41.60 11.53
C ASP A 188 15.69 41.43 12.52
N ALA A 189 15.02 42.55 12.80
CA ALA A 189 13.90 42.59 13.72
C ALA A 189 12.71 41.70 13.30
N SER A 190 12.54 41.47 11.99
CA SER A 190 11.47 40.63 11.47
C SER A 190 11.71 39.16 11.80
N ASN A 191 12.93 38.67 11.56
CA ASN A 191 13.30 37.29 11.85
C ASN A 191 13.32 37.02 13.36
N MET A 192 13.88 37.93 14.16
CA MET A 192 13.84 37.82 15.62
C MET A 192 12.41 37.73 16.17
N LYS A 193 11.49 38.55 15.63
CA LYS A 193 10.08 38.50 16.02
C LYS A 193 9.46 37.16 15.64
N ALA A 194 9.70 36.66 14.43
CA ALA A 194 9.16 35.38 13.99
C ALA A 194 9.61 34.21 14.89
N ILE A 195 10.90 34.17 15.25
CA ILE A 195 11.45 33.14 16.15
C ILE A 195 10.87 33.29 17.56
N SER A 196 10.74 34.52 18.07
CA SER A 196 10.15 34.77 19.38
C SER A 196 8.67 34.38 19.44
N ASP A 197 7.90 34.69 18.40
CA ASP A 197 6.48 34.31 18.29
C ASP A 197 6.34 32.78 18.25
N GLU A 198 7.22 32.09 17.52
CA GLU A 198 7.24 30.63 17.46
C GLU A 198 7.66 29.98 18.78
N LEU A 199 8.63 30.56 19.49
CA LEU A 199 9.04 30.11 20.82
C LEU A 199 7.88 30.23 21.82
N CYS A 200 7.14 31.34 21.78
CA CYS A 200 5.97 31.57 22.62
C CYS A 200 4.88 30.52 22.34
N ARG A 201 4.58 30.25 21.06
CA ARG A 201 3.61 29.21 20.66
C ARG A 201 4.03 27.83 21.13
N THR A 202 5.29 27.45 20.89
CA THR A 202 5.84 26.16 21.29
C THR A 202 5.77 25.99 22.81
N SER A 203 6.08 27.04 23.58
CA SER A 203 5.97 27.03 25.04
C SER A 203 4.52 26.80 25.49
N ASN A 204 3.57 27.55 24.91
CA ASN A 204 2.16 27.41 25.26
C ASN A 204 1.63 26.00 24.93
N ASP A 205 2.00 25.44 23.77
CA ASP A 205 1.56 24.10 23.38
C ASP A 205 2.19 23.00 24.27
N MET A 206 3.43 23.22 24.72
CA MET A 206 4.09 22.37 25.71
C MET A 206 3.38 22.44 27.06
N ASP A 207 3.00 23.64 27.53
CA ASP A 207 2.27 23.82 28.79
C ASP A 207 0.90 23.10 28.76
N LEU A 208 0.20 23.12 27.62
CA LEU A 208 -1.03 22.34 27.43
C LEU A 208 -0.77 20.83 27.54
N LEU A 209 0.35 20.34 27.00
CA LEU A 209 0.71 18.93 27.10
C LEU A 209 1.07 18.53 28.54
N VAL A 210 1.77 19.40 29.28
CA VAL A 210 2.05 19.22 30.71
C VAL A 210 0.74 19.12 31.50
N ASP A 211 -0.15 20.09 31.34
CA ASP A 211 -1.44 20.11 32.03
C ASP A 211 -2.24 18.83 31.74
N PHE A 212 -2.30 18.42 30.47
CA PHE A 212 -2.98 17.18 30.08
C PHE A 212 -2.36 15.94 30.72
N ALA A 213 -1.03 15.82 30.71
CA ALA A 213 -0.33 14.67 31.27
C ALA A 213 -0.52 14.57 32.80
N ASP A 214 -0.49 15.70 33.49
CA ASP A 214 -0.56 15.76 34.95
C ASP A 214 -1.99 15.63 35.49
N LYS A 215 -2.94 16.31 34.85
CA LYS A 215 -4.31 16.51 35.37
C LYS A 215 -5.37 15.78 34.57
N GLY A 216 -5.04 15.30 33.37
CA GLY A 216 -6.04 14.80 32.42
C GLY A 216 -6.97 15.90 31.90
N ALA A 217 -6.56 17.17 32.00
CA ALA A 217 -7.31 18.34 31.59
C ALA A 217 -6.35 19.46 31.14
N ILE A 218 -6.81 20.38 30.31
CA ILE A 218 -6.04 21.57 29.89
C ILE A 218 -6.78 22.85 30.24
N VAL A 219 -6.05 23.95 30.42
CA VAL A 219 -6.63 25.29 30.55
C VAL A 219 -6.22 26.16 29.37
N ILE A 220 -7.20 26.60 28.59
CA ILE A 220 -6.98 27.48 27.42
C ILE A 220 -8.14 28.48 27.32
N ASP A 221 -7.84 29.73 26.95
CA ASP A 221 -8.85 30.81 26.85
C ASP A 221 -9.72 30.98 28.12
N ASN A 222 -9.13 30.78 29.30
CA ASN A 222 -9.80 30.75 30.61
C ASN A 222 -10.89 29.68 30.74
N GLN A 223 -10.82 28.62 29.94
CA GLN A 223 -11.71 27.46 29.98
C GLN A 223 -10.92 26.21 30.33
N GLU A 224 -11.45 25.42 31.25
CA GLU A 224 -10.92 24.09 31.57
C GLU A 224 -11.59 23.05 30.66
N VAL A 225 -10.78 22.25 29.99
CA VAL A 225 -11.24 21.18 29.09
C VAL A 225 -10.73 19.85 29.62
N ILE A 226 -11.64 18.98 30.03
CA ILE A 226 -11.32 17.68 30.64
C ILE A 226 -11.28 16.60 29.55
N SER A 227 -10.29 15.71 29.63
CA SER A 227 -10.18 14.57 28.72
C SER A 227 -11.37 13.62 28.83
N ARG A 228 -11.75 13.05 27.68
CA ARG A 228 -12.75 11.98 27.59
C ARG A 228 -12.04 10.64 27.53
N GLY A 229 -12.63 9.64 28.18
CA GLY A 229 -12.16 8.27 28.08
C GLY A 229 -12.71 7.59 26.83
N GLU A 230 -11.87 7.29 25.85
CA GLU A 230 -12.22 6.51 24.67
C GLU A 230 -11.84 5.03 24.89
N GLU A 231 -12.78 4.10 24.70
CA GLU A 231 -12.53 2.66 24.85
C GLU A 231 -11.64 2.14 23.71
N VAL A 232 -10.58 1.41 24.06
CA VAL A 232 -9.59 0.93 23.09
C VAL A 232 -9.16 -0.51 23.37
N ARG A 233 -8.68 -1.18 22.32
CA ARG A 233 -7.96 -2.46 22.42
C ARG A 233 -6.47 -2.17 22.54
N LEU A 234 -5.93 -2.28 23.76
CA LEU A 234 -4.50 -2.12 24.02
C LEU A 234 -3.76 -3.42 23.72
N ARG A 235 -2.56 -3.32 23.12
CA ARG A 235 -1.66 -4.47 22.96
C ARG A 235 -1.13 -4.92 24.32
N ALA A 236 -1.16 -6.23 24.56
CA ALA A 236 -0.59 -6.89 25.73
C ALA A 236 0.16 -8.18 25.33
N PRO A 237 1.10 -8.68 26.14
CA PRO A 237 1.84 -9.91 25.82
C PRO A 237 0.96 -11.15 25.58
N ALA A 238 -0.24 -11.20 26.16
CA ALA A 238 -1.21 -12.30 26.02
C ALA A 238 -2.36 -12.01 25.02
N GLY A 239 -2.24 -10.97 24.18
CA GLY A 239 -3.26 -10.58 23.20
C GLY A 239 -3.65 -9.11 23.31
N HIS A 240 -4.94 -8.82 23.35
CA HIS A 240 -5.44 -7.45 23.53
C HIS A 240 -6.26 -7.35 24.81
N ILE A 241 -6.06 -6.27 25.57
CA ILE A 241 -6.89 -5.92 26.73
C ILE A 241 -7.74 -4.69 26.41
N LYS A 242 -8.96 -4.65 26.96
CA LYS A 242 -9.76 -3.43 26.94
C LYS A 242 -9.10 -2.39 27.84
N GLY A 243 -8.94 -1.18 27.33
CA GLY A 243 -8.42 -0.04 28.07
C GLY A 243 -9.22 1.22 27.76
N ILE A 244 -8.96 2.27 28.54
CA ILE A 244 -9.53 3.59 28.34
C ILE A 244 -8.36 4.54 28.08
N ARG A 245 -8.40 5.28 26.97
CA ARG A 245 -7.43 6.32 26.66
C ARG A 245 -8.01 7.70 26.93
N PRO A 246 -7.31 8.57 27.67
CA PRO A 246 -7.70 9.97 27.79
C PRO A 246 -7.44 10.69 26.46
N VAL A 247 -8.43 11.42 25.96
CA VAL A 247 -8.33 12.18 24.70
C VAL A 247 -9.02 13.53 24.85
N ILE A 248 -8.41 14.59 24.32
CA ILE A 248 -9.05 15.90 24.09
C ILE A 248 -8.97 16.18 22.59
N ARG A 249 -10.11 16.18 21.88
CA ARG A 249 -10.20 16.48 20.44
C ARG A 249 -10.64 17.92 20.14
N ASP A 250 -11.43 18.51 21.03
CA ASP A 250 -12.05 19.83 20.85
C ASP A 250 -11.28 20.89 21.64
N VAL A 251 -10.05 21.22 21.23
CA VAL A 251 -9.25 22.27 21.88
C VAL A 251 -9.75 23.65 21.43
N PRO A 252 -10.26 24.51 22.33
CA PRO A 252 -10.68 25.87 22.00
C PRO A 252 -9.58 26.65 21.28
N SER A 253 -9.97 27.47 20.30
CA SER A 253 -9.08 28.30 19.45
C SER A 253 -7.95 27.57 18.71
N ARG A 254 -7.88 26.24 18.79
CA ARG A 254 -6.88 25.38 18.15
C ARG A 254 -7.55 24.30 17.29
N ASN A 255 -7.85 24.66 16.05
CA ASN A 255 -8.44 23.70 15.11
C ASN A 255 -7.47 22.53 14.85
N ASN A 256 -8.02 21.32 14.74
CA ASN A 256 -7.29 20.09 14.41
C ASN A 256 -6.23 19.66 15.42
N VAL A 257 -6.22 20.21 16.63
CA VAL A 257 -5.33 19.76 17.71
C VAL A 257 -6.00 18.69 18.54
N VAL A 258 -5.28 17.60 18.80
CA VAL A 258 -5.71 16.52 19.67
C VAL A 258 -4.62 16.21 20.69
N LEU A 259 -4.97 16.10 21.97
CA LEU A 259 -4.09 15.57 23.01
C LEU A 259 -4.53 14.15 23.37
N THR A 260 -3.57 13.23 23.45
CA THR A 260 -3.81 11.84 23.84
C THR A 260 -2.60 11.25 24.56
N CYS A 261 -2.76 10.05 25.13
CA CYS A 261 -1.69 9.30 25.77
C CYS A 261 -1.51 7.92 25.14
N ILE A 262 -0.31 7.64 24.61
CA ILE A 262 -0.01 6.39 23.89
C ILE A 262 -0.11 5.19 24.83
N ASN A 263 0.30 5.33 26.08
CA ASN A 263 0.10 4.34 27.13
C ASN A 263 -0.55 5.04 28.33
N PRO A 264 -1.85 4.84 28.58
CA PRO A 264 -2.56 5.48 29.70
C PRO A 264 -1.97 5.24 31.09
N GLN A 265 -1.10 4.24 31.24
CA GLN A 265 -0.40 3.94 32.51
C GLN A 265 0.92 4.72 32.66
N VAL A 266 1.37 5.42 31.62
CA VAL A 266 2.64 6.14 31.55
C VAL A 266 2.36 7.54 30.96
N PRO A 267 2.01 8.53 31.79
CA PRO A 267 1.67 9.89 31.34
C PRO A 267 2.73 10.56 30.48
N GLU A 268 4.00 10.17 30.63
CA GLU A 268 5.14 10.65 29.81
C GLU A 268 5.01 10.26 28.33
N THR A 269 4.12 9.33 28.00
CA THR A 269 3.77 8.97 26.63
C THR A 269 2.63 9.81 26.06
N SER A 270 2.27 10.91 26.72
CA SER A 270 1.34 11.91 26.21
C SER A 270 1.91 12.61 24.98
N VAL A 271 1.04 12.84 24.00
CA VAL A 271 1.39 13.46 22.73
C VAL A 271 0.37 14.55 22.38
N PHE A 272 0.90 15.65 21.87
CA PHE A 272 0.19 16.74 21.23
C PHE A 272 0.21 16.51 19.73
N VAL A 273 -0.95 16.32 19.11
CA VAL A 273 -1.07 15.95 17.69
C VAL A 273 -1.82 17.05 16.94
N ASN A 274 -1.16 17.65 15.96
CA ASN A 274 -1.84 18.47 14.96
C ASN A 274 -2.24 17.57 13.79
N ILE A 275 -3.54 17.49 13.49
CA ILE A 275 -4.04 16.81 12.30
C ILE A 275 -3.98 17.79 11.12
N ARG A 276 -3.49 17.32 9.99
CA ARG A 276 -3.34 18.14 8.79
C ARG A 276 -4.72 18.62 8.28
N PRO A 277 -4.90 19.93 8.05
CA PRO A 277 -6.14 20.47 7.51
C PRO A 277 -6.59 19.77 6.23
N GLY A 278 -7.88 19.47 6.13
CA GLY A 278 -8.48 18.72 5.01
C GLY A 278 -8.47 17.20 5.20
N TRP A 279 -7.98 16.67 6.33
CA TRP A 279 -8.01 15.23 6.59
C TRP A 279 -9.44 14.67 6.61
N ASP A 280 -10.40 15.33 7.23
CA ASP A 280 -11.79 14.83 7.26
C ASP A 280 -12.42 14.73 5.87
N ASP A 281 -12.13 15.69 4.98
CA ASP A 281 -12.59 15.65 3.60
C ASP A 281 -11.93 14.51 2.83
N LEU A 282 -10.62 14.29 3.02
CA LEU A 282 -9.90 13.17 2.43
C LEU A 282 -10.38 11.83 2.97
N ARG A 283 -10.58 11.71 4.28
CA ARG A 283 -11.11 10.51 4.95
C ARG A 283 -12.50 10.18 4.42
N THR A 284 -13.38 11.16 4.30
CA THR A 284 -14.73 10.96 3.74
C THR A 284 -14.69 10.48 2.30
N TYR A 285 -13.74 10.99 1.50
CA TYR A 285 -13.52 10.50 0.14
C TYR A 285 -13.02 9.04 0.11
N LEU A 286 -12.04 8.71 0.96
CA LEU A 286 -11.48 7.36 1.04
C LEU A 286 -12.51 6.34 1.57
N SER A 287 -13.38 6.73 2.50
CA SER A 287 -14.46 5.90 3.04
C SER A 287 -15.77 6.01 2.26
N GLY A 288 -15.77 6.69 1.10
CA GLY A 288 -16.97 6.94 0.31
C GLY A 288 -17.62 5.67 -0.23
N ILE A 289 -18.86 5.78 -0.71
CA ILE A 289 -19.70 4.64 -1.17
C ILE A 289 -19.00 3.78 -2.22
N GLU A 290 -18.22 4.40 -3.11
CA GLU A 290 -17.52 3.69 -4.17
C GLU A 290 -16.31 2.88 -3.67
N HIS A 291 -15.79 3.18 -2.46
CA HIS A 291 -14.65 2.52 -1.84
C HIS A 291 -13.47 2.33 -2.81
N LEU A 292 -13.09 3.41 -3.51
CA LEU A 292 -12.08 3.39 -4.59
C LEU A 292 -10.68 2.99 -4.11
N PHE A 293 -10.41 3.10 -2.82
CA PHE A 293 -9.11 2.79 -2.23
C PHE A 293 -9.22 1.89 -1.01
N GLU A 294 -8.33 0.89 -0.93
CA GLU A 294 -8.01 0.17 0.30
C GLU A 294 -6.85 0.89 0.99
N VAL A 295 -7.06 1.30 2.26
CA VAL A 295 -6.09 2.11 2.99
C VAL A 295 -5.09 1.25 3.77
N TYR A 296 -3.83 1.65 3.72
CA TYR A 296 -2.70 1.09 4.47
C TYR A 296 -1.90 2.24 5.09
N VAL A 297 -1.17 1.94 6.17
CA VAL A 297 -0.30 2.90 6.86
C VAL A 297 1.13 2.37 6.89
N CYS A 298 2.10 3.21 6.52
CA CYS A 298 3.52 2.88 6.64
C CYS A 298 4.30 4.08 7.19
N THR A 299 4.66 4.00 8.46
CA THR A 299 5.40 5.07 9.16
C THR A 299 6.73 4.55 9.71
N MET A 300 7.67 5.46 9.93
CA MET A 300 8.90 5.19 10.69
C MET A 300 8.69 5.30 12.21
N GLY A 301 7.55 5.84 12.64
CA GLY A 301 7.15 5.92 14.04
C GLY A 301 6.97 4.53 14.66
N GLY A 302 7.13 4.45 15.98
CA GLY A 302 6.92 3.21 16.73
C GLY A 302 5.49 2.67 16.55
N ILE A 303 5.32 1.35 16.64
CA ILE A 303 4.02 0.73 16.31
C ILE A 303 2.88 1.17 17.25
N ASP A 304 3.13 1.40 18.54
CA ASP A 304 2.12 1.88 19.47
C ASP A 304 1.70 3.32 19.18
N TYR A 305 2.65 4.14 18.73
CA TYR A 305 2.38 5.47 18.21
C TYR A 305 1.52 5.42 16.94
N ALA A 306 1.91 4.58 15.97
CA ALA A 306 1.19 4.45 14.70
C ALA A 306 -0.27 4.02 14.91
N HIS A 307 -0.52 3.05 15.80
CA HIS A 307 -1.86 2.62 16.15
C HIS A 307 -2.67 3.74 16.82
N GLU A 308 -2.05 4.50 17.73
CA GLU A 308 -2.74 5.59 18.42
C GLU A 308 -3.11 6.73 17.47
N VAL A 309 -2.16 7.18 16.66
CA VAL A 309 -2.42 8.25 15.69
C VAL A 309 -3.42 7.81 14.64
N TRP A 310 -3.34 6.57 14.15
CA TRP A 310 -4.35 6.07 13.22
C TRP A 310 -5.75 6.06 13.82
N ARG A 311 -5.88 5.71 15.09
CA ARG A 311 -7.16 5.76 15.81
C ARG A 311 -7.70 7.20 15.96
N LEU A 312 -6.82 8.19 16.06
CA LEU A 312 -7.24 9.59 16.03
C LEU A 312 -7.76 9.99 14.64
N LEU A 313 -7.11 9.51 13.59
CA LEU A 313 -7.42 9.79 12.19
C LEU A 313 -8.67 9.04 11.68
N ASP A 314 -8.89 7.79 12.11
CA ASP A 314 -10.03 6.94 11.73
C ASP A 314 -10.83 6.48 12.96
N PRO A 315 -11.52 7.40 13.67
CA PRO A 315 -12.17 7.09 14.94
C PRO A 315 -13.31 6.07 14.82
N GLU A 316 -13.98 6.03 13.66
CA GLU A 316 -15.12 5.13 13.40
C GLU A 316 -14.70 3.81 12.72
N ALA A 317 -13.40 3.58 12.54
CA ALA A 317 -12.85 2.44 11.79
C ALA A 317 -13.47 2.26 10.39
N GLY A 318 -13.72 3.39 9.70
CA GLY A 318 -14.34 3.42 8.38
C GLY A 318 -13.35 3.18 7.23
N LEU A 319 -12.04 3.33 7.49
CA LEU A 319 -10.97 3.09 6.51
C LEU A 319 -10.26 1.76 6.72
N ILE A 320 -9.95 1.42 7.97
CA ILE A 320 -9.32 0.14 8.34
C ILE A 320 -10.11 -0.49 9.47
N SER A 321 -10.66 -1.68 9.21
CA SER A 321 -11.42 -2.40 10.23
C SER A 321 -10.50 -2.84 11.40
N PRO A 322 -11.04 -2.97 12.63
CA PRO A 322 -10.24 -3.38 13.78
C PRO A 322 -9.54 -4.73 13.61
N GLU A 323 -10.08 -5.62 12.79
CA GLU A 323 -9.53 -6.94 12.48
C GLU A 323 -8.32 -6.87 11.53
N GLU A 324 -8.21 -5.80 10.74
CA GLU A 324 -7.16 -5.62 9.71
C GLU A 324 -6.01 -4.72 10.17
N ILE A 325 -6.16 -4.00 11.29
CA ILE A 325 -5.15 -3.06 11.83
C ILE A 325 -3.75 -3.67 11.87
N SER A 326 -3.60 -4.91 12.36
CA SER A 326 -2.28 -5.54 12.50
C SER A 326 -1.62 -5.88 11.15
N GLN A 327 -2.41 -6.03 10.09
CA GLN A 327 -1.93 -6.36 8.76
C GLN A 327 -1.69 -5.10 7.91
N ARG A 328 -2.45 -4.02 8.16
CA ARG A 328 -2.44 -2.82 7.33
C ARG A 328 -1.64 -1.64 7.90
N ILE A 329 -1.33 -1.64 9.21
CA ILE A 329 -0.50 -0.62 9.85
C ILE A 329 0.89 -1.16 10.10
N ILE A 330 1.87 -0.64 9.36
CA ILE A 330 3.26 -1.10 9.38
C ILE A 330 4.16 0.00 9.94
N SER A 331 4.94 -0.37 10.96
CA SER A 331 6.07 0.40 11.45
C SER A 331 7.35 -0.12 10.78
N ALA A 332 7.96 0.73 9.96
CA ALA A 332 9.30 0.52 9.41
C ALA A 332 10.35 0.89 10.47
N LYS A 333 11.49 0.20 10.45
CA LYS A 333 12.56 0.48 11.41
C LYS A 333 13.37 1.67 10.93
N SER A 334 13.85 2.50 11.85
CA SER A 334 14.63 3.72 11.58
C SER A 334 15.89 3.49 10.73
N ASP A 335 16.45 2.28 10.74
CA ASP A 335 17.64 1.87 9.99
C ASP A 335 17.32 1.28 8.60
N SER A 336 16.05 1.26 8.19
CA SER A 336 15.60 0.62 6.95
C SER A 336 14.71 1.54 6.12
N LYS A 337 14.79 1.41 4.80
CA LYS A 337 13.82 2.04 3.88
C LYS A 337 12.44 1.38 4.02
N LYS A 338 11.40 2.17 3.79
CA LYS A 338 10.02 1.68 3.58
C LYS A 338 9.93 0.93 2.26
N SER A 339 9.07 -0.10 2.19
CA SER A 339 8.86 -0.84 0.95
C SER A 339 7.45 -1.40 0.84
N LEU A 340 6.88 -1.34 -0.36
CA LEU A 340 5.54 -1.86 -0.64
C LEU A 340 5.46 -3.38 -0.45
N GLN A 341 6.58 -4.08 -0.63
CA GLN A 341 6.69 -5.50 -0.33
C GLN A 341 6.46 -5.80 1.17
N ARG A 342 6.90 -4.91 2.05
CA ARG A 342 6.65 -5.04 3.50
C ARG A 342 5.26 -4.57 3.88
N VAL A 343 4.67 -3.63 3.14
CA VAL A 343 3.28 -3.20 3.35
C VAL A 343 2.30 -4.30 2.96
N PHE A 344 2.49 -4.92 1.79
CA PHE A 344 1.63 -5.98 1.29
C PHE A 344 2.14 -7.38 1.65
N GLN A 345 2.51 -7.57 2.92
CA GLN A 345 2.80 -8.90 3.47
C GLN A 345 1.67 -9.88 3.13
N GLU A 346 1.98 -11.17 3.03
CA GLU A 346 0.96 -12.23 2.77
C GLU A 346 0.16 -12.05 1.46
N SER A 347 0.76 -11.38 0.46
CA SER A 347 0.15 -11.21 -0.87
C SER A 347 -1.15 -10.39 -0.86
N LEU A 348 -1.32 -9.46 0.08
CA LEU A 348 -2.53 -8.63 0.21
C LEU A 348 -2.82 -7.75 -1.02
N CYS A 349 -1.77 -7.32 -1.73
CA CYS A 349 -1.86 -6.53 -2.94
C CYS A 349 -0.53 -6.60 -3.71
N HIS A 350 -0.57 -6.49 -5.03
CA HIS A 350 0.64 -6.31 -5.84
C HIS A 350 1.02 -4.82 -5.85
N PRO A 351 2.31 -4.44 -5.69
CA PRO A 351 2.75 -3.04 -5.69
C PRO A 351 2.34 -2.23 -6.93
N ILE A 352 2.04 -2.89 -8.05
CA ILE A 352 1.53 -2.24 -9.25
C ILE A 352 0.12 -1.69 -9.11
N MET A 353 -0.60 -1.94 -8.01
CA MET A 353 -1.93 -1.35 -7.76
C MET A 353 -1.91 -0.38 -6.58
N ALA A 354 -0.73 0.11 -6.22
CA ALA A 354 -0.52 0.94 -5.05
C ALA A 354 0.02 2.32 -5.39
N VAL A 355 -0.51 3.31 -4.69
CA VAL A 355 0.04 4.67 -4.62
C VAL A 355 0.45 4.96 -3.18
N VAL A 356 1.56 5.66 -3.00
CA VAL A 356 2.11 6.02 -1.70
C VAL A 356 2.01 7.52 -1.51
N ILE A 357 1.54 7.97 -0.35
CA ILE A 357 1.53 9.38 0.05
C ILE A 357 2.50 9.52 1.21
N ASP A 358 3.56 10.30 0.97
CA ASP A 358 4.66 10.49 1.91
C ASP A 358 5.25 11.88 1.68
N ASP A 359 5.85 12.48 2.70
CA ASP A 359 6.56 13.75 2.56
C ASP A 359 7.95 13.59 1.95
N ARG A 360 8.50 12.36 1.99
CA ARG A 360 9.86 12.04 1.55
C ARG A 360 9.88 10.80 0.66
N SER A 361 10.12 10.96 -0.64
CA SER A 361 10.28 9.79 -1.52
C SER A 361 11.58 9.01 -1.25
N GLU A 362 12.61 9.64 -0.69
CA GLU A 362 13.92 9.05 -0.46
C GLU A 362 13.95 7.94 0.60
N VAL A 363 12.98 7.94 1.53
CA VAL A 363 12.85 6.92 2.58
C VAL A 363 12.25 5.62 2.04
N TRP A 364 11.79 5.59 0.79
CA TRP A 364 11.28 4.40 0.13
C TRP A 364 12.34 3.68 -0.70
N ASP A 365 12.20 2.36 -0.84
CA ASP A 365 13.01 1.54 -1.74
C ASP A 365 12.98 2.11 -3.17
N ASP A 366 14.11 2.06 -3.87
CA ASP A 366 14.27 2.76 -5.15
C ASP A 366 13.27 2.30 -6.22
N LYS A 367 12.84 1.04 -6.17
CA LYS A 367 11.79 0.47 -7.03
C LYS A 367 10.38 1.02 -6.75
N ASP A 368 10.14 1.51 -5.54
CA ASP A 368 8.84 1.98 -5.07
C ASP A 368 8.70 3.50 -5.18
N LYS A 369 9.81 4.26 -5.24
CA LYS A 369 9.84 5.73 -5.33
C LYS A 369 8.93 6.32 -6.42
N GLN A 370 8.86 5.66 -7.58
CA GLN A 370 8.02 6.13 -8.70
C GLN A 370 6.50 6.11 -8.38
N ARG A 371 6.08 5.43 -7.31
CA ARG A 371 4.69 5.35 -6.84
C ARG A 371 4.41 6.33 -5.70
N VAL A 372 5.41 7.08 -5.24
CA VAL A 372 5.28 8.07 -4.19
C VAL A 372 4.78 9.38 -4.79
N ILE A 373 3.65 9.86 -4.30
CA ILE A 373 3.22 11.25 -4.43
C ILE A 373 3.83 11.99 -3.25
N GLU A 374 4.98 12.60 -3.50
CA GLU A 374 5.67 13.41 -2.50
C GLU A 374 4.90 14.72 -2.27
N ILE A 375 4.30 14.86 -1.08
CA ILE A 375 3.63 16.09 -0.65
C ILE A 375 4.54 16.87 0.28
N ARG A 376 4.36 18.20 0.42
CA ARG A 376 5.22 18.93 1.36
C ARG A 376 4.99 18.46 2.80
N ALA A 377 6.08 18.42 3.57
CA ALA A 377 6.04 18.22 5.01
C ALA A 377 5.03 19.18 5.66
N TYR A 378 4.24 18.63 6.58
CA TYR A 378 3.23 19.33 7.34
C TYR A 378 3.87 19.99 8.54
N ASN A 379 3.90 21.32 8.53
CA ASN A 379 4.43 22.14 9.61
C ASN A 379 3.36 23.15 10.06
N PRO A 380 2.55 22.83 11.10
CA PRO A 380 1.44 23.66 11.55
C PRO A 380 1.89 25.05 12.01
N SER A 381 3.10 25.18 12.53
CA SER A 381 3.65 26.46 12.96
C SER A 381 3.90 27.43 11.81
N ALA A 382 4.46 26.91 10.70
CA ALA A 382 4.82 27.71 9.53
C ALA A 382 3.61 28.02 8.64
N CYS A 383 2.67 27.07 8.50
CA CYS A 383 1.49 27.23 7.67
C CYS A 383 0.26 26.54 8.31
N PRO A 384 -0.42 27.20 9.27
CA PRO A 384 -1.53 26.58 10.02
C PRO A 384 -2.70 26.11 9.16
N GLU A 385 -3.02 26.85 8.09
CA GLU A 385 -4.14 26.52 7.18
C GLU A 385 -3.77 25.51 6.09
N ASP A 386 -2.48 25.15 5.99
CA ASP A 386 -1.94 24.21 5.02
C ASP A 386 -2.32 24.50 3.54
N LYS A 387 -2.61 25.76 3.19
CA LYS A 387 -3.04 26.14 1.84
C LYS A 387 -1.89 26.03 0.82
N ALA A 388 -2.24 25.59 -0.38
CA ALA A 388 -1.43 25.58 -1.58
C ALA A 388 -1.60 26.89 -2.36
N VAL A 389 -0.80 27.08 -3.42
CA VAL A 389 -0.82 28.29 -4.26
C VAL A 389 -2.20 28.59 -4.86
N ASN A 390 -2.99 27.55 -5.09
CA ASN A 390 -4.34 27.67 -5.64
C ASN A 390 -5.44 27.96 -4.60
N GLY A 391 -5.07 28.21 -3.34
CA GLY A 391 -5.99 28.53 -2.24
C GLY A 391 -6.64 27.33 -1.57
N LEU A 392 -6.43 26.11 -2.07
CA LEU A 392 -6.93 24.86 -1.49
C LEU A 392 -5.88 24.25 -0.55
N SER A 393 -6.30 23.44 0.41
CA SER A 393 -5.38 22.65 1.23
C SER A 393 -4.59 21.65 0.38
N VAL A 394 -3.44 21.20 0.89
CA VAL A 394 -2.65 20.14 0.24
C VAL A 394 -3.48 18.86 0.11
N LEU A 395 -4.26 18.48 1.12
CA LEU A 395 -5.07 17.26 1.09
C LEU A 395 -6.25 17.32 0.11
N GLU A 396 -6.84 18.49 -0.13
CA GLU A 396 -7.85 18.65 -1.19
C GLU A 396 -7.26 18.48 -2.60
N ASN A 397 -6.05 18.98 -2.82
CA ASN A 397 -5.33 18.77 -4.08
C ASN A 397 -4.96 17.29 -4.24
N LEU A 398 -4.55 16.64 -3.15
CA LEU A 398 -4.25 15.21 -3.14
C LEU A 398 -5.48 14.37 -3.50
N ARG A 399 -6.65 14.71 -2.94
CA ARG A 399 -7.91 14.05 -3.28
C ARG A 399 -8.18 14.04 -4.79
N ARG A 400 -7.96 15.17 -5.46
CA ARG A 400 -8.12 15.28 -6.93
C ARG A 400 -7.09 14.43 -7.67
N ALA A 401 -5.83 14.49 -7.25
CA ALA A 401 -4.77 13.67 -7.84
C ALA A 401 -5.07 12.16 -7.72
N LEU A 402 -5.61 11.72 -6.59
CA LEU A 402 -6.03 10.33 -6.38
C LEU A 402 -7.20 9.94 -7.30
N SER A 403 -8.18 10.83 -7.48
CA SER A 403 -9.31 10.62 -8.41
C SER A 403 -8.81 10.46 -9.86
N ASP A 404 -7.97 11.39 -10.32
CA ASP A 404 -7.41 11.36 -11.68
C ASP A 404 -6.55 10.11 -11.91
N LEU A 405 -5.75 9.72 -10.91
CA LEU A 405 -4.91 8.53 -10.94
C LEU A 405 -5.75 7.27 -11.06
N HIS A 406 -6.81 7.16 -10.26
CA HIS A 406 -7.73 6.02 -10.29
C HIS A 406 -8.41 5.88 -11.65
N GLU A 407 -8.99 6.97 -12.17
CA GLU A 407 -9.63 6.98 -13.48
C GLU A 407 -8.66 6.61 -14.59
N ASN A 408 -7.43 7.14 -14.55
CA ASN A 408 -6.40 6.80 -15.53
C ASN A 408 -5.99 5.33 -15.45
N PHE A 409 -5.72 4.83 -14.25
CA PHE A 409 -5.32 3.44 -14.04
C PHE A 409 -6.35 2.48 -14.65
N PHE A 410 -7.62 2.66 -14.32
CA PHE A 410 -8.64 1.73 -14.79
C PHE A 410 -9.01 1.93 -16.26
N ARG A 411 -8.90 3.15 -16.80
CA ARG A 411 -9.01 3.37 -18.25
C ARG A 411 -7.94 2.57 -19.00
N GLU A 412 -6.68 2.68 -18.59
CA GLU A 412 -5.57 1.95 -19.20
C GLU A 412 -5.71 0.43 -19.03
N PHE A 413 -6.19 -0.03 -17.87
CA PHE A 413 -6.50 -1.44 -17.62
C PHE A 413 -7.61 -1.96 -18.55
N ASP A 414 -8.73 -1.23 -18.63
CA ASP A 414 -9.89 -1.61 -19.42
C ASP A 414 -9.56 -1.61 -20.94
N GLU A 415 -8.81 -0.62 -21.41
CA GLU A 415 -8.44 -0.50 -22.82
C GLU A 415 -7.35 -1.48 -23.25
N ASN A 416 -6.29 -1.62 -22.46
CA ASN A 416 -5.13 -2.40 -22.89
C ASN A 416 -5.17 -3.86 -22.42
N LEU A 417 -5.71 -4.17 -21.24
CA LEU A 417 -5.68 -5.54 -20.72
C LEU A 417 -7.01 -6.26 -20.90
N ILE A 418 -8.14 -5.56 -20.81
CA ILE A 418 -9.45 -6.19 -21.08
C ILE A 418 -9.77 -6.17 -22.58
N LYS A 419 -9.97 -4.99 -23.19
CA LYS A 419 -10.49 -4.88 -24.57
C LYS A 419 -9.53 -5.45 -25.61
N LYS A 420 -8.25 -5.06 -25.59
CA LYS A 420 -7.24 -5.64 -26.50
C LYS A 420 -6.96 -7.10 -26.16
N GLY A 421 -6.83 -7.42 -24.87
CA GLY A 421 -6.58 -8.79 -24.40
C GLY A 421 -7.62 -9.80 -24.87
N ASP A 422 -8.91 -9.47 -24.81
CA ASP A 422 -10.01 -10.34 -25.25
C ASP A 422 -9.99 -10.67 -26.74
N VAL A 423 -9.35 -9.82 -27.56
CA VAL A 423 -9.27 -9.97 -29.02
C VAL A 423 -7.93 -10.60 -29.44
N GLU A 424 -6.84 -10.15 -28.84
CA GLU A 424 -5.47 -10.42 -29.29
C GLU A 424 -4.83 -11.63 -28.59
N VAL A 425 -5.30 -12.00 -27.40
CA VAL A 425 -4.68 -13.06 -26.59
C VAL A 425 -5.49 -14.37 -26.71
N MET A 426 -4.98 -15.26 -27.56
CA MET A 426 -5.48 -16.61 -27.81
C MET A 426 -4.43 -17.64 -27.36
N TYR A 427 -4.84 -18.89 -27.20
CA TYR A 427 -3.99 -19.99 -26.75
C TYR A 427 -2.70 -20.13 -27.58
N GLU A 428 -2.79 -19.85 -28.88
CA GLU A 428 -1.68 -19.97 -29.83
C GLU A 428 -0.62 -18.87 -29.72
N ASN A 429 -0.92 -17.73 -29.09
CA ASN A 429 0.05 -16.64 -28.91
C ASN A 429 1.21 -17.06 -28.00
N GLU A 430 2.38 -16.46 -28.16
CA GLU A 430 3.53 -16.73 -27.29
C GLU A 430 3.57 -15.78 -26.08
N ALA A 431 4.34 -16.15 -25.05
CA ALA A 431 4.46 -15.34 -23.85
C ALA A 431 5.01 -13.92 -24.12
N LEU A 432 5.78 -13.75 -25.21
CA LEU A 432 6.28 -12.44 -25.65
C LEU A 432 5.20 -11.57 -26.32
N ASP A 433 4.10 -12.16 -26.75
CA ASP A 433 2.96 -11.45 -27.34
C ASP A 433 2.01 -10.91 -26.25
N LEU A 434 2.30 -11.18 -24.97
CA LEU A 434 1.50 -10.71 -23.85
C LEU A 434 1.59 -9.19 -23.72
N LEU A 435 0.42 -8.58 -23.54
CA LEU A 435 0.31 -7.16 -23.21
C LEU A 435 0.81 -6.93 -21.79
N TYR A 436 1.72 -5.98 -21.65
CA TYR A 436 2.21 -5.53 -20.35
C TYR A 436 1.36 -4.37 -19.84
N PRO A 437 1.19 -4.24 -18.51
CA PRO A 437 0.61 -3.04 -17.92
C PRO A 437 1.36 -1.80 -18.45
N PRO A 438 0.66 -0.81 -19.02
CA PRO A 438 1.31 0.38 -19.53
C PRO A 438 2.15 1.08 -18.45
N SER A 439 3.36 1.52 -18.79
CA SER A 439 4.23 2.22 -17.84
C SER A 439 3.63 3.54 -17.32
N ASN A 440 2.62 4.07 -18.02
CA ASN A 440 1.89 5.30 -17.68
C ASN A 440 0.64 5.06 -16.83
N MET A 441 0.35 3.85 -16.35
CA MET A 441 -0.84 3.60 -15.51
C MET A 441 -0.87 4.47 -14.25
N PHE A 442 0.31 4.79 -13.69
CA PHE A 442 0.48 5.72 -12.56
C PHE A 442 0.97 7.10 -12.99
N HIS A 443 0.83 7.45 -14.28
CA HIS A 443 1.20 8.78 -14.73
C HIS A 443 0.12 9.78 -14.32
N TYR A 444 0.22 10.27 -13.09
CA TYR A 444 -0.54 11.44 -12.68
C TYR A 444 0.03 12.68 -13.37
N SER A 445 -0.82 13.66 -13.71
CA SER A 445 -0.32 15.00 -14.07
C SER A 445 0.62 15.42 -12.95
N PRO A 446 1.86 15.86 -13.24
CA PRO A 446 2.85 16.10 -12.20
C PRO A 446 2.20 16.89 -11.09
N TRP A 447 2.32 16.41 -9.84
CA TRP A 447 2.17 17.29 -8.69
C TRP A 447 3.18 18.40 -8.93
N LYS A 448 2.74 19.49 -9.60
CA LYS A 448 3.67 20.48 -10.11
C LYS A 448 4.32 21.05 -8.87
N LYS A 449 5.65 21.15 -8.86
CA LYS A 449 6.38 21.87 -7.79
C LYS A 449 5.80 23.27 -7.52
N GLY A 450 5.05 23.86 -8.47
CA GLY A 450 4.27 25.09 -8.30
C GLY A 450 2.92 25.00 -7.56
N ASN A 451 2.47 23.82 -7.12
CA ASN A 451 1.39 23.67 -6.15
C ASN A 451 1.91 23.86 -4.71
N ASN A 452 3.22 23.74 -4.51
CA ASN A 452 3.89 24.10 -3.27
C ASN A 452 4.13 25.62 -3.30
N ILE A 453 3.65 26.35 -2.30
CA ILE A 453 3.98 27.77 -2.14
C ILE A 453 5.50 27.88 -1.99
N ALA A 454 6.12 28.88 -2.63
CA ALA A 454 7.52 29.21 -2.38
C ALA A 454 7.72 29.33 -0.87
N GLN A 455 8.61 28.51 -0.30
CA GLN A 455 9.00 28.70 1.10
C GLN A 455 9.46 30.16 1.25
N PRO A 456 9.01 30.89 2.29
CA PRO A 456 9.72 32.08 2.71
C PRO A 456 11.17 31.66 2.93
N SER A 457 12.09 32.38 2.29
CA SER A 457 13.54 32.15 2.29
C SER A 457 14.07 31.59 3.61
N ASP A 458 14.73 30.43 3.52
CA ASP A 458 15.75 29.91 4.43
C ASP A 458 15.50 30.12 5.95
N ALA A 459 14.47 29.48 6.48
CA ALA A 459 14.61 28.87 7.81
C ALA A 459 15.03 27.41 7.60
N PRO A 460 16.17 26.95 8.15
CA PRO A 460 16.70 25.64 7.83
C PRO A 460 15.73 24.54 8.29
N ALA A 461 15.54 23.56 7.41
CA ALA A 461 14.72 22.38 7.65
C ALA A 461 15.03 21.75 9.03
N PRO A 462 14.04 21.18 9.71
CA PRO A 462 14.34 20.31 10.84
C PRO A 462 15.14 19.11 10.30
N GLU A 463 16.40 18.99 10.71
CA GLU A 463 17.10 17.71 10.60
C GLU A 463 16.39 16.68 11.48
N ASP A 464 16.33 15.47 10.95
CA ASP A 464 15.65 14.28 11.48
C ASP A 464 15.95 14.08 12.98
N THR A 465 14.93 14.29 13.83
CA THR A 465 15.00 13.97 15.27
C THR A 465 14.11 12.78 15.65
N SER A 466 13.77 11.94 14.66
CA SER A 466 13.10 10.66 14.88
C SER A 466 14.08 9.59 15.41
N GLY A 467 14.57 9.82 16.63
CA GLY A 467 15.57 8.95 17.27
C GLY A 467 15.56 8.98 18.80
N ALA A 468 14.46 9.39 19.44
CA ALA A 468 14.33 9.27 20.90
C ALA A 468 14.04 7.81 21.27
N GLN A 469 15.10 7.07 21.59
CA GLN A 469 15.02 5.75 22.21
C GLN A 469 14.16 5.82 23.47
N VAL A 470 13.02 5.11 23.47
CA VAL A 470 12.39 4.67 24.70
C VAL A 470 13.37 3.73 25.40
N LYS A 471 14.11 4.25 26.39
CA LYS A 471 14.90 3.43 27.30
C LYS A 471 13.95 2.45 27.99
N ARG A 472 14.14 1.16 27.76
CA ARG A 472 13.51 0.10 28.54
C ARG A 472 13.94 0.25 30.00
N GLY A 473 13.01 0.61 30.88
CA GLY A 473 13.13 0.34 32.31
C GLY A 473 13.09 -1.17 32.53
N ALA A 474 13.94 -1.64 33.45
CA ALA A 474 14.15 -3.03 33.81
C ALA A 474 12.88 -3.74 34.33
#